data_AF-A0A6U4X170-F1
#
_entry.id   AF-A0A6U4X170-F1
#
_cell.length_a   1.000
_cell.length_b   1.000
_cell.length_c   1.000
_cell.angle_alpha   90.00
_cell.angle_beta   90.00
_cell.angle_gamma   90.00
#
_symmetry.space_group_name_H-M   'P 1'
#
loop_
_entity.id
_entity.type
_entity.pdbx_description
1 polymer ?
#
loop_
_entity_poly.entity_id
_entity_poly.type
_entity_poly.pdbx_seq_one_letter_code
_entity_poly.pdbx_strand_id
1 'polypeptide(L)'
;MAALTSKAVNTLVRERLLAVIKEVRTASGWKVLVVDQHAVRVISSACKMGEIIEEGVTLVEKLEIERQPDRAVEALYLMAPTEGNIDRLLQDFTDPSKAKYAYAHVYFTTHLPNNLLAKLKQNAFLVSRVRTMRELHLQFLAVERLSYTLDLPDALHNLFS
;
A
#
# COMPACT_ATOMS: atom_id res chain seq x y z
N MET A 1 11.47 5.68 -36.32
CA MET A 1 11.52 6.66 -35.22
C MET A 1 10.23 6.53 -34.42
N ALA A 2 10.25 5.79 -33.30
CA ALA A 2 9.09 5.70 -32.43
C ALA A 2 8.96 7.05 -31.69
N ALA A 3 7.83 7.72 -31.86
CA ALA A 3 7.52 8.90 -31.07
C ALA A 3 7.60 8.51 -29.58
N LEU A 4 8.47 9.16 -28.83
CA LEU A 4 8.40 9.21 -27.37
C LEU A 4 7.11 9.96 -27.02
N THR A 5 5.98 9.26 -27.08
CA THR A 5 4.70 9.81 -26.65
C THR A 5 4.84 10.05 -25.16
N SER A 6 5.02 11.32 -24.78
CA SER A 6 5.08 11.76 -23.38
C SER A 6 3.84 11.27 -22.64
N LYS A 7 3.98 10.14 -21.94
CA LYS A 7 2.95 9.59 -21.06
C LYS A 7 2.83 10.52 -19.86
N ALA A 8 1.58 10.80 -19.51
CA ALA A 8 1.27 11.59 -18.34
C ALA A 8 1.78 10.90 -17.06
N VAL A 9 2.26 11.68 -16.09
CA VAL A 9 2.77 11.14 -14.80
C VAL A 9 1.67 10.37 -14.09
N ASN A 10 0.43 10.86 -14.09
CA ASN A 10 -0.72 10.17 -13.51
C ASN A 10 -1.00 8.80 -14.19
N THR A 11 -0.83 8.70 -15.51
CA THR A 11 -0.98 7.44 -16.25
C THR A 11 0.11 6.45 -15.83
N LEU A 12 1.35 6.89 -15.65
CA LEU A 12 2.44 6.02 -15.21
C LEU A 12 2.21 5.52 -13.77
N VAL A 13 1.77 6.39 -12.87
CA VAL A 13 1.41 6.01 -11.50
C VAL A 13 0.24 5.02 -11.50
N ARG A 14 -0.81 5.28 -12.28
CA ARG A 14 -1.96 4.38 -12.46
C ARG A 14 -1.53 3.01 -12.97
N GLU A 15 -0.76 2.95 -14.06
CA GLU A 15 -0.25 1.71 -14.64
C GLU A 15 0.57 0.92 -13.61
N ARG A 16 1.41 1.61 -12.82
CA ARG A 16 2.22 0.98 -11.78
C ARG A 16 1.37 0.43 -10.63
N LEU A 17 0.39 1.19 -10.13
CA LEU A 17 -0.49 0.76 -9.04
C LEU A 17 -1.33 -0.44 -9.45
N LEU A 18 -1.96 -0.39 -10.63
CA LEU A 18 -2.75 -1.52 -11.14
C LEU A 18 -1.88 -2.75 -11.39
N ALA A 19 -0.67 -2.58 -11.91
CA ALA A 19 0.28 -3.70 -12.06
C ALA A 19 0.63 -4.36 -10.73
N VAL A 20 0.79 -3.57 -9.65
CA VAL A 20 1.05 -4.09 -8.30
C VAL A 20 -0.14 -4.87 -7.76
N ILE A 21 -1.35 -4.31 -7.88
CA ILE A 21 -2.58 -4.97 -7.42
C ILE A 21 -2.78 -6.31 -8.17
N LYS A 22 -2.52 -6.31 -9.48
CA LYS A 22 -2.62 -7.48 -10.36
C LYS A 22 -1.58 -8.55 -10.09
N GLU A 23 -0.37 -8.16 -9.66
CA GLU A 23 0.70 -9.09 -9.33
C GLU A 23 0.33 -9.98 -8.14
N VAL A 24 -0.46 -9.46 -7.21
CA VAL A 24 -0.91 -10.18 -6.02
C VAL A 24 -2.03 -11.15 -6.39
N ARG A 25 -1.65 -12.40 -6.70
CA ARG A 25 -2.61 -13.48 -6.96
C ARG A 25 -2.87 -14.28 -5.70
N THR A 26 -4.13 -14.29 -5.29
CA THR A 26 -4.61 -15.05 -4.12
C THR A 26 -5.24 -16.36 -4.57
N ALA A 27 -5.33 -17.33 -3.67
CA ALA A 27 -5.90 -18.64 -4.03
C ALA A 27 -7.39 -18.56 -4.44
N SER A 28 -8.14 -17.65 -3.83
CA SER A 28 -9.55 -17.40 -4.15
C SER A 28 -9.75 -16.45 -5.34
N GLY A 29 -8.68 -15.82 -5.85
CA GLY A 29 -8.74 -14.74 -6.84
C GLY A 29 -9.13 -13.37 -6.25
N TRP A 30 -9.74 -13.35 -5.06
CA TRP A 30 -10.20 -12.16 -4.37
C TRP A 30 -9.25 -11.74 -3.26
N LYS A 31 -9.10 -10.42 -3.06
CA LYS A 31 -8.26 -9.86 -2.00
C LYS A 31 -8.88 -8.58 -1.41
N VAL A 32 -8.54 -8.29 -0.16
CA VAL A 32 -8.87 -7.00 0.48
C VAL A 32 -7.69 -6.06 0.34
N LEU A 33 -7.93 -4.81 -0.10
CA LEU A 33 -6.90 -3.78 -0.18
C LEU A 33 -6.94 -2.93 1.09
N VAL A 34 -5.91 -3.05 1.93
CA VAL A 34 -5.75 -2.24 3.14
C VAL A 34 -4.79 -1.09 2.85
N VAL A 35 -5.23 0.14 3.07
CA VAL A 35 -4.49 1.35 2.72
C VAL A 35 -4.37 2.31 3.90
N ASP A 36 -3.26 3.02 3.99
CA ASP A 36 -3.13 4.14 4.93
C ASP A 36 -3.64 5.45 4.31
N GLN A 37 -3.77 6.50 5.13
CA GLN A 37 -4.29 7.79 4.69
C GLN A 37 -3.48 8.44 3.54
N HIS A 38 -2.18 8.14 3.42
CA HIS A 38 -1.36 8.63 2.31
C HIS A 38 -1.61 7.84 1.03
N ALA A 39 -1.61 6.51 1.11
CA ALA A 39 -1.91 5.61 -0.01
C ALA A 39 -3.32 5.84 -0.56
N VAL A 40 -4.31 6.17 0.29
CA VAL A 40 -5.64 6.59 -0.16
C VAL A 40 -5.56 7.79 -1.11
N ARG A 41 -4.77 8.82 -0.77
CA ARG A 41 -4.60 10.00 -1.63
C ARG A 41 -3.96 9.62 -2.96
N VAL A 42 -2.88 8.83 -2.92
CA VAL A 42 -2.16 8.33 -4.12
C VAL A 42 -3.12 7.57 -5.04
N ILE A 43 -3.85 6.59 -4.50
CA ILE A 43 -4.83 5.80 -5.26
C ILE A 43 -5.93 6.70 -5.84
N SER A 44 -6.52 7.58 -5.03
CA SER A 44 -7.61 8.45 -5.47
C SER A 44 -7.19 9.46 -6.56
N SER A 45 -5.91 9.83 -6.62
CA SER A 45 -5.37 10.74 -7.65
C SER A 45 -5.18 10.08 -9.01
N ALA A 46 -4.97 8.76 -9.04
CA ALA A 46 -4.51 8.05 -10.23
C ALA A 46 -5.50 6.98 -10.73
N CYS A 47 -6.27 6.33 -9.85
CA CYS A 47 -7.08 5.16 -10.17
C CYS A 47 -8.56 5.40 -9.87
N LYS A 48 -9.43 4.86 -10.73
CA LYS A 48 -10.87 4.79 -10.44
C LYS A 48 -11.18 3.51 -9.66
N MET A 49 -12.21 3.55 -8.81
CA MET A 49 -12.62 2.39 -8.01
C MET A 49 -12.94 1.15 -8.86
N GLY A 50 -13.58 1.33 -10.03
CA GLY A 50 -13.90 0.22 -10.93
C GLY A 50 -12.66 -0.55 -11.40
N GLU A 51 -11.56 0.15 -11.68
CA GLU A 51 -10.30 -0.44 -12.14
C GLU A 51 -9.63 -1.27 -11.04
N ILE A 52 -9.79 -0.86 -9.78
CA ILE A 52 -9.26 -1.57 -8.62
C ILE A 52 -10.04 -2.87 -8.41
N ILE A 53 -11.37 -2.82 -8.52
CA ILE A 53 -12.24 -3.97 -8.36
C ILE A 53 -12.02 -5.00 -9.48
N GLU A 54 -11.82 -4.54 -10.72
CA GLU A 54 -11.52 -5.40 -11.88
C GLU A 54 -10.23 -6.23 -11.69
N GLU A 55 -9.28 -5.75 -10.89
CA GLU A 55 -8.03 -6.47 -10.55
C GLU A 55 -8.19 -7.40 -9.32
N GLY A 56 -9.43 -7.77 -8.97
CA GLY A 56 -9.73 -8.77 -7.95
C GLY A 56 -9.74 -8.25 -6.51
N VAL A 57 -9.93 -6.95 -6.33
CA VAL A 57 -10.12 -6.33 -5.00
C VAL A 57 -11.61 -6.30 -4.65
N THR A 58 -12.00 -6.93 -3.55
CA THR A 58 -13.41 -6.94 -3.10
C THR A 58 -13.75 -5.74 -2.22
N LEU A 59 -12.79 -5.29 -1.42
CA LEU A 59 -12.99 -4.21 -0.45
C LEU A 59 -11.70 -3.38 -0.32
N VAL A 60 -11.88 -2.06 -0.18
CA VAL A 60 -10.80 -1.13 0.17
C VAL A 60 -11.05 -0.65 1.59
N GLU A 61 -10.16 -0.99 2.51
CA GLU A 61 -10.27 -0.64 3.93
C GLU A 61 -9.12 0.29 4.37
N LYS A 62 -9.41 1.19 5.31
CA LYS A 62 -8.39 2.04 5.91
C LYS A 62 -7.69 1.33 7.07
N LEU A 63 -6.37 1.40 7.11
CA LEU A 63 -5.54 0.79 8.15
C LEU A 63 -5.86 1.36 9.55
N GLU A 64 -6.20 2.64 9.62
CA GLU A 64 -6.45 3.38 10.86
C GLU A 64 -7.81 3.07 11.50
N ILE A 65 -8.73 2.44 10.76
CA ILE A 65 -10.07 2.10 11.23
C ILE A 65 -10.08 0.65 11.73
N GLU A 66 -10.88 0.39 12.77
CA GLU A 66 -11.09 -0.96 13.27
C GLU A 66 -11.96 -1.76 12.27
N ARG A 67 -11.26 -2.62 11.51
CA ARG A 67 -11.82 -3.49 10.46
C ARG A 67 -12.34 -4.82 11.02
N GLN A 68 -13.34 -5.39 10.34
CA GLN A 68 -13.89 -6.70 10.69
C GLN A 68 -12.92 -7.82 10.28
N PRO A 69 -12.67 -8.83 11.13
CA PRO A 69 -11.82 -9.96 10.77
C PRO A 69 -12.47 -10.84 9.69
N ASP A 70 -11.78 -11.06 8.57
CA ASP A 70 -12.12 -12.04 7.55
C ASP A 70 -10.91 -12.96 7.26
N ARG A 71 -10.93 -14.13 7.90
CA ARG A 71 -9.84 -15.12 7.80
C ARG A 71 -9.91 -16.01 6.57
N ALA A 72 -10.94 -15.84 5.72
CA ALA A 72 -11.05 -16.58 4.46
C ALA A 72 -10.32 -15.87 3.31
N VAL A 73 -10.05 -14.57 3.46
CA VAL A 73 -9.44 -13.73 2.43
C VAL A 73 -8.01 -13.33 2.77
N GLU A 74 -7.24 -13.04 1.72
CA GLU A 74 -5.88 -12.51 1.83
C GLU A 74 -5.93 -10.98 1.67
N ALA A 75 -5.04 -10.28 2.38
CA ALA A 75 -5.00 -8.82 2.35
C ALA A 75 -3.73 -8.30 1.66
N LEU A 76 -3.93 -7.32 0.78
CA LEU A 76 -2.89 -6.49 0.19
C LEU A 76 -2.80 -5.18 0.99
N TYR A 77 -1.72 -5.00 1.73
CA TYR A 77 -1.40 -3.78 2.45
C TYR A 77 -0.59 -2.85 1.56
N LEU A 78 -1.10 -1.65 1.31
CA LEU A 78 -0.36 -0.56 0.65
C LEU A 78 -0.25 0.62 1.63
N MET A 79 0.93 0.81 2.20
CA MET A 79 1.11 1.70 3.37
C MET A 79 2.52 2.31 3.41
N ALA A 80 2.67 3.46 4.06
CA ALA A 80 3.98 4.01 4.38
C ALA A 80 4.64 3.23 5.54
N PRO A 81 5.97 3.05 5.53
CA PRO A 81 6.71 2.39 6.61
C PRO A 81 6.91 3.35 7.80
N THR A 82 5.81 3.74 8.45
CA THR A 82 5.83 4.55 9.70
C THR A 82 5.62 3.66 10.91
N GLU A 83 6.10 4.06 12.08
CA GLU A 83 5.93 3.26 13.31
C GLU A 83 4.46 2.93 13.60
N GLY A 84 3.57 3.92 13.53
CA GLY A 84 2.14 3.69 13.77
C GLY A 84 1.50 2.75 12.75
N ASN A 85 1.97 2.75 11.50
CA ASN A 85 1.51 1.85 10.47
C ASN A 85 1.99 0.41 10.72
N ILE A 86 3.27 0.24 11.05
CA ILE A 86 3.86 -1.05 11.42
C ILE A 86 3.16 -1.65 12.65
N ASP A 87 2.85 -0.81 13.64
CA ASP A 87 2.16 -1.26 14.85
C ASP A 87 0.74 -1.76 14.58
N ARG A 88 0.00 -1.06 13.70
CA ARG A 88 -1.33 -1.53 13.26
C ARG A 88 -1.25 -2.83 12.47
N LEU A 89 -0.25 -2.99 11.60
CA LEU A 89 -0.02 -4.25 10.89
C LEU A 89 0.32 -5.39 11.86
N LEU A 90 1.14 -5.13 12.88
CA LEU A 90 1.46 -6.12 13.91
C LEU A 90 0.22 -6.50 14.74
N GLN A 91 -0.63 -5.52 15.07
CA GLN A 91 -1.89 -5.76 15.79
C GLN A 91 -2.83 -6.68 15.00
N ASP A 92 -2.92 -6.51 13.68
CA ASP A 92 -3.74 -7.36 12.79
C ASP A 92 -3.31 -8.84 12.81
N PHE A 93 -2.05 -9.12 13.18
CA PHE A 93 -1.45 -10.46 13.21
C PHE A 93 -0.77 -10.74 14.56
N THR A 94 -1.46 -10.43 15.66
CA THR A 94 -0.94 -10.77 17.00
C THR A 94 -1.03 -12.26 17.28
N ASP A 95 -2.22 -12.83 17.11
CA ASP A 95 -2.53 -14.23 17.42
C ASP A 95 -3.38 -14.87 16.32
N PRO A 96 -3.34 -16.21 16.14
CA PRO A 96 -4.23 -16.91 15.21
C PRO A 96 -5.72 -16.64 15.47
N SER A 97 -6.10 -16.43 16.74
CA SER A 97 -7.48 -16.14 17.16
C SER A 97 -7.89 -14.68 16.97
N LYS A 98 -6.94 -13.77 16.72
CA LYS A 98 -7.16 -12.33 16.48
C LYS A 98 -6.76 -11.89 15.09
N ALA A 99 -6.19 -12.80 14.29
CA ALA A 99 -5.78 -12.54 12.92
C ALA A 99 -6.96 -11.99 12.11
N LYS A 100 -6.74 -10.83 11.49
CA LYS A 100 -7.75 -10.19 10.63
C LYS A 100 -7.88 -10.87 9.28
N TYR A 101 -6.79 -11.38 8.72
CA TYR A 101 -6.76 -11.98 7.38
C TYR A 101 -5.97 -13.29 7.36
N ALA A 102 -6.15 -14.09 6.31
CA ALA A 102 -5.49 -15.39 6.15
C ALA A 102 -3.97 -15.24 5.92
N TYR A 103 -3.60 -14.31 5.05
CA TYR A 103 -2.24 -13.98 4.63
C TYR A 103 -2.13 -12.49 4.33
N ALA A 104 -0.90 -11.97 4.35
CA ALA A 104 -0.59 -10.58 4.06
C ALA A 104 0.38 -10.43 2.89
N HIS A 105 0.07 -9.52 1.97
CA HIS A 105 1.00 -9.00 0.97
C HIS A 105 1.27 -7.55 1.28
N VAL A 106 2.50 -7.21 1.67
CA VAL A 106 2.84 -5.88 2.18
C VAL A 106 3.65 -5.11 1.14
N TYR A 107 3.12 -3.98 0.71
CA TYR A 107 3.74 -3.09 -0.23
C TYR A 107 3.95 -1.73 0.45
N PHE A 108 5.21 -1.38 0.67
CA PHE A 108 5.58 -0.11 1.25
C PHE A 108 5.65 0.96 0.16
N THR A 109 5.08 2.14 0.45
CA THR A 109 5.16 3.28 -0.47
C THR A 109 6.59 3.84 -0.57
N THR A 110 7.39 3.71 0.49
CA THR A 110 8.78 4.18 0.55
C THR A 110 9.71 3.08 1.10
N HIS A 111 11.00 3.39 1.21
CA HIS A 111 12.00 2.48 1.77
C HIS A 111 11.69 2.13 3.23
N LEU A 112 11.76 0.85 3.59
CA LEU A 112 11.56 0.34 4.94
C LEU A 112 12.85 0.45 5.77
N PRO A 113 12.90 1.30 6.80
CA PRO A 113 14.06 1.40 7.68
C PRO A 113 14.39 0.08 8.40
N ASN A 114 15.68 -0.20 8.61
CA ASN A 114 16.16 -1.45 9.24
C ASN A 114 15.61 -1.68 10.66
N ASN A 115 15.39 -0.61 11.44
CA ASN A 115 14.78 -0.69 12.78
C ASN A 115 13.32 -1.19 12.71
N LEU A 116 12.54 -0.72 11.73
CA LEU A 116 11.16 -1.17 11.54
C LEU A 116 11.10 -2.59 10.99
N LEU A 117 12.02 -2.94 10.08
CA LEU A 117 12.17 -4.32 9.62
C LEU A 117 12.52 -5.27 10.77
N ALA A 118 13.41 -4.87 11.68
CA ALA A 118 13.73 -5.65 12.87
C ALA A 118 12.50 -5.84 13.77
N LYS A 119 11.68 -4.79 13.95
CA LYS A 119 10.42 -4.86 14.70
C LYS A 119 9.43 -5.85 14.08
N LEU A 120 9.26 -5.84 12.75
CA LEU A 120 8.41 -6.79 12.05
C LEU A 120 8.88 -8.25 12.23
N LYS A 121 10.19 -8.48 12.18
CA LYS A 121 10.79 -9.82 12.34
C LYS A 121 10.59 -10.42 13.73
N GLN A 122 10.34 -9.60 14.75
CA GLN A 122 10.09 -10.09 16.12
C GLN A 122 8.76 -10.84 16.23
N ASN A 123 7.79 -10.55 15.36
CA ASN A 123 6.51 -11.27 15.35
C ASN A 123 6.58 -12.47 14.40
N ALA A 124 6.86 -13.65 14.97
CA ALA A 124 6.94 -14.90 14.22
C ALA A 124 5.63 -15.28 13.50
N PHE A 125 4.47 -14.94 14.07
CA PHE A 125 3.19 -15.23 13.44
C PHE A 125 3.00 -14.39 12.18
N LEU A 126 3.24 -13.08 12.24
CA LEU A 126 3.20 -12.20 11.06
C LEU A 126 4.17 -12.71 9.98
N VAL A 127 5.42 -13.01 10.35
CA VAL A 127 6.43 -13.52 9.40
C VAL A 127 5.98 -14.79 8.69
N SER A 128 5.28 -15.69 9.39
CA SER A 128 4.72 -16.91 8.76
C SER A 128 3.54 -16.65 7.81
N ARG A 129 2.87 -15.49 7.94
CA ARG A 129 1.68 -15.10 7.17
C ARG A 129 1.97 -14.14 6.03
N VAL A 130 3.10 -13.44 6.06
CA VAL A 130 3.52 -12.55 4.97
C VAL A 130 3.99 -13.38 3.78
N ARG A 131 3.29 -13.26 2.65
CA ARG A 131 3.62 -13.95 1.38
C ARG A 131 4.50 -13.11 0.46
N THR A 132 4.32 -11.79 0.50
CA THR A 132 5.05 -10.87 -0.36
C THR A 132 5.34 -9.62 0.45
N MET A 133 6.57 -9.10 0.32
CA MET A 133 6.95 -7.80 0.88
C MET A 133 7.78 -7.04 -0.14
N ARG A 134 7.35 -5.83 -0.56
CA ARG A 134 8.05 -5.02 -1.57
C ARG A 134 7.99 -3.53 -1.25
N GLU A 135 8.95 -2.80 -1.78
CA GLU A 135 9.01 -1.33 -1.72
C GLU A 135 8.72 -0.76 -3.11
N LEU A 136 7.75 0.16 -3.20
CA LEU A 136 7.28 0.71 -4.47
C LEU A 136 7.95 2.03 -4.85
N HIS A 137 8.51 2.75 -3.88
CA HIS A 137 9.12 4.08 -4.07
C HIS A 137 8.15 5.09 -4.73
N LEU A 138 6.90 5.12 -4.28
CA LEU A 138 5.82 6.01 -4.71
C LEU A 138 5.60 7.14 -3.69
N GLN A 139 6.60 8.00 -3.50
CA GLN A 139 6.52 9.14 -2.57
C GLN A 139 6.23 10.47 -3.29
N PHE A 140 5.26 10.48 -4.19
CA PHE A 140 4.80 11.70 -4.85
C PHE A 140 3.35 11.57 -5.30
N LEU A 141 2.65 12.69 -5.38
CA LEU A 141 1.31 12.79 -5.93
C LEU A 141 1.39 13.36 -7.33
N ALA A 142 0.79 12.66 -8.30
CA ALA A 142 0.64 13.15 -9.65
C ALA A 142 -0.54 14.12 -9.72
N VAL A 143 -0.25 15.43 -9.81
CA VAL A 143 -1.29 16.48 -9.77
C VAL A 143 -1.84 16.72 -11.17
N GLU A 144 -0.95 16.91 -12.16
CA GLU A 144 -1.32 17.09 -13.55
C GLU A 144 -0.48 16.20 -14.47
N ARG A 145 -0.65 16.37 -15.79
CA ARG A 145 0.00 15.56 -16.81
C ARG A 145 1.52 15.48 -16.66
N LEU A 146 2.16 16.60 -16.32
CA LEU A 146 3.62 16.74 -16.26
C LEU A 146 4.10 17.34 -14.92
N SER A 147 3.24 17.38 -13.90
CA SER A 147 3.56 17.95 -12.60
C SER A 147 3.31 16.94 -11.48
N TYR A 148 4.18 16.97 -10.47
CA TYR A 148 4.06 16.17 -9.26
C TYR A 148 4.37 17.04 -8.04
N THR A 149 3.82 16.65 -6.89
CA THR A 149 4.14 17.23 -5.59
C THR A 149 4.58 16.15 -4.62
N LEU A 150 5.46 16.50 -3.68
CA LEU A 150 5.86 15.61 -2.60
C LEU A 150 4.91 15.65 -1.40
N ASP A 151 3.91 16.55 -1.43
CA ASP A 151 2.93 16.73 -0.35
C ASP A 151 3.60 17.02 1.02
N LEU A 152 4.62 17.87 1.02
CA LEU A 152 5.40 18.26 2.21
C LEU A 152 5.09 19.73 2.58
N PRO A 153 4.00 20.01 3.32
CA PRO A 153 3.58 21.38 3.64
C PRO A 153 4.63 22.16 4.44
N ASP A 154 5.34 21.49 5.36
CA ASP A 154 6.30 22.12 6.26
C ASP A 154 7.73 22.22 5.68
N ALA A 155 7.96 21.73 4.46
CA ALA A 155 9.30 21.68 3.87
C ALA A 155 9.94 23.06 3.76
N LEU A 156 9.17 24.08 3.39
CA LEU A 156 9.67 25.44 3.26
C LEU A 156 10.15 26.00 4.61
N HIS A 157 9.39 25.77 5.68
CA HIS A 157 9.77 26.22 7.02
C HIS A 157 11.04 25.50 7.48
N ASN A 158 11.09 24.17 7.36
CA ASN A 158 12.21 23.36 7.83
C ASN A 158 13.53 23.62 7.08
N LEU A 159 13.48 24.13 5.84
CA LEU A 159 14.67 24.41 5.04
C LEU A 159 15.23 25.82 5.24
N PHE A 160 14.39 26.78 5.63
CA PHE A 160 14.73 28.21 5.59
C PHE A 160 14.50 28.95 6.92
N SER A 161 14.14 28.26 7.99
CA SER A 161 14.04 28.80 9.37
C SER A 161 15.12 28.21 10.25
#